data_AF-A0AAE4RK83-F1
#
_entry.id   AF-A0AAE4RK83-F1
#
_cell.length_a   1.000
_cell.length_b   1.000
_cell.length_c   1.000
_cell.angle_alpha   90.00
_cell.angle_beta   90.00
_cell.angle_gamma   90.00
#
_symmetry.space_group_name_H-M   'P 1'
#
loop_
_entity.id
_entity.type
_entity.pdbx_description
1 polymer ?
#
loop_
_entity_poly.entity_id
_entity_poly.type
_entity_poly.pdbx_seq_one_letter_code
_entity_poly.pdbx_strand_id
1 'polypeptide(L)'
;MGANELRVYCAQLAHASEATTGAANEIDSMRRSLAMQMDNLARTWTGQAAAAYLNVWADIDDECGAMLTDLRWIGESLSAAAGAYAQMENAGANAFRAIEPPARGQ
;
A
#
# COMPACT_ATOMS: atom_id res chain seq x y z
N MET A 1 -12.66 -17.29 16.30
CA MET A 1 -12.07 -15.95 16.36
C MET A 1 -13.09 -15.03 17.02
N GLY A 2 -12.74 -14.39 18.14
CA GLY A 2 -13.63 -13.46 18.85
C GLY A 2 -13.64 -12.06 18.24
N ALA A 3 -14.66 -11.24 18.54
CA ALA A 3 -14.79 -9.87 18.01
C ALA A 3 -13.56 -8.99 18.31
N ASN A 4 -12.95 -9.16 19.48
CA ASN A 4 -11.71 -8.45 19.85
C ASN A 4 -10.51 -8.84 18.98
N GLU A 5 -10.38 -10.12 18.63
CA GLU A 5 -9.32 -10.62 17.76
C GLU A 5 -9.48 -10.11 16.33
N LEU A 6 -10.72 -10.03 15.84
CA LEU A 6 -11.04 -9.48 14.51
C LEU A 6 -10.73 -7.98 14.43
N ARG A 7 -11.05 -7.20 15.47
CA ARG A 7 -10.70 -5.77 15.55
C ARG A 7 -9.20 -5.53 15.53
N VAL A 8 -8.45 -6.29 16.32
CA VAL A 8 -6.98 -6.21 16.35
C VAL A 8 -6.42 -6.54 14.96
N TYR A 9 -6.95 -7.56 14.30
CA TYR A 9 -6.54 -7.93 12.96
C TYR A 9 -6.85 -6.85 11.92
N CYS A 10 -8.03 -6.23 11.97
CA CYS A 10 -8.38 -5.10 11.10
C CYS A 10 -7.41 -3.91 11.29
N ALA A 11 -7.08 -3.59 12.55
CA ALA A 11 -6.13 -2.52 12.85
C ALA A 11 -4.72 -2.82 12.32
N GLN A 12 -4.27 -4.08 12.41
CA GLN A 12 -2.98 -4.51 11.86
C GLN A 12 -2.96 -4.40 10.33
N LEU A 13 -4.04 -4.80 9.64
CA LEU A 13 -4.15 -4.69 8.19
C LEU A 13 -4.17 -3.22 7.74
N ALA A 14 -4.90 -2.35 8.44
CA ALA A 14 -4.92 -0.92 8.16
C ALA A 14 -3.53 -0.29 8.34
N HIS A 15 -2.84 -0.62 9.44
CA HIS A 15 -1.46 -0.15 9.67
C HIS A 15 -0.48 -0.65 8.60
N ALA A 16 -0.58 -1.93 8.20
CA ALA A 16 0.26 -2.47 7.14
C ALA A 16 -0.02 -1.78 5.78
N SER A 17 -1.28 -1.52 5.47
CA SER A 17 -1.69 -0.77 4.28
C SER A 17 -1.06 0.63 4.23
N GLU A 18 -1.15 1.37 5.35
CA GLU A 18 -0.58 2.71 5.48
C GLU A 18 0.95 2.67 5.34
N ALA A 19 1.61 1.76 6.03
CA ALA A 19 3.06 1.60 5.97
C ALA A 19 3.56 1.26 4.54
N THR A 20 2.89 0.32 3.86
CA THR A 20 3.25 -0.07 2.49
C THR A 20 3.02 1.09 1.51
N THR A 21 1.91 1.81 1.62
CA THR A 21 1.60 2.96 0.75
C THR A 21 2.57 4.12 1.02
N GLY A 22 2.91 4.37 2.28
CA GLY A 22 3.91 5.36 2.69
C GLY A 22 5.27 5.07 2.09
N ALA A 23 5.76 3.83 2.24
CA ALA A 23 7.03 3.39 1.65
C ALA A 23 7.03 3.53 0.12
N ALA A 24 5.93 3.19 -0.55
CA ALA A 24 5.80 3.37 -2.01
C ALA A 24 5.93 4.85 -2.40
N ASN A 25 5.34 5.78 -1.63
CA ASN A 25 5.45 7.21 -1.90
C ASN A 25 6.89 7.73 -1.71
N GLU A 26 7.58 7.28 -0.67
CA GLU A 26 8.99 7.63 -0.43
C GLU A 26 9.88 7.13 -1.57
N ILE A 27 9.70 5.89 -2.01
CA ILE A 27 10.43 5.31 -3.14
C ILE A 27 10.13 6.07 -4.43
N ASP A 28 8.88 6.43 -4.74
CA ASP A 28 8.55 7.20 -5.94
C ASP A 28 9.19 8.60 -5.90
N SER A 29 9.25 9.24 -4.73
CA SER A 29 9.92 10.53 -4.56
C SER A 29 11.43 10.42 -4.84
N MET A 30 12.10 9.41 -4.26
CA MET A 30 13.52 9.15 -4.50
C MET A 30 13.79 8.84 -5.98
N ARG A 31 12.96 8.00 -6.59
CA ARG A 31 13.04 7.63 -8.01
C ARG A 31 12.95 8.86 -8.92
N ARG A 32 11.95 9.73 -8.70
CA ARG A 32 11.80 10.98 -9.46
C ARG A 32 12.97 11.93 -9.29
N SER A 33 13.50 12.04 -8.07
CA SER A 33 14.70 12.86 -7.80
C SER A 33 15.92 12.35 -8.56
N LEU A 34 16.13 11.04 -8.58
CA LEU A 34 17.21 10.42 -9.33
C LEU A 34 17.01 10.56 -10.84
N ALA A 35 15.78 10.38 -11.34
CA ALA A 35 15.44 10.60 -12.75
C ALA A 35 15.81 12.01 -13.22
N MET A 36 15.48 13.04 -12.43
CA MET A 36 15.86 14.43 -12.76
C MET A 36 17.38 14.63 -12.80
N GLN A 37 18.13 14.01 -11.88
CA GLN A 37 19.59 14.07 -11.89
C GLN A 37 20.17 13.38 -13.12
N MET A 38 19.57 12.26 -13.52
CA MET A 38 19.97 11.50 -14.69
C MET A 38 19.68 12.22 -16.01
N ASP A 39 18.52 12.87 -16.12
CA ASP A 39 18.20 13.74 -17.27
C ASP A 39 19.19 14.89 -17.42
N ASN A 40 19.60 15.50 -16.30
CA ASN A 40 20.60 16.56 -16.32
C ASN A 40 21.99 16.02 -16.72
N LEU A 41 22.37 14.83 -16.25
CA LEU A 41 23.62 14.19 -16.62
C LEU A 41 23.65 13.83 -18.12
N ALA A 42 22.55 13.27 -18.65
CA ALA A 42 22.42 12.88 -20.06
C ALA A 42 22.61 14.04 -21.04
N ARG A 43 22.35 15.28 -20.61
CA ARG A 43 22.56 16.49 -21.44
C ARG A 43 24.02 16.87 -21.63
N THR A 44 24.89 16.45 -20.71
CA THR A 44 26.30 16.89 -20.68
C THR A 44 27.28 15.75 -20.85
N TRP A 45 26.88 14.53 -20.49
CA TRP A 45 27.69 13.33 -20.60
C TRP A 45 27.31 12.55 -21.87
N THR A 46 28.25 12.44 -22.80
CA THR A 46 28.04 11.79 -24.09
C THR A 46 29.10 10.70 -24.35
N GLY A 47 28.85 9.84 -25.34
CA GLY A 47 29.74 8.73 -25.71
C GLY A 47 29.23 7.37 -25.23
N GLN A 48 29.97 6.32 -25.56
CA GLN A 48 29.53 4.92 -25.33
C GLN A 48 29.35 4.58 -23.84
N ALA A 49 30.21 5.11 -22.97
CA ALA A 49 30.08 4.91 -21.52
C ALA A 49 28.82 5.58 -20.96
N ALA A 50 28.49 6.79 -21.43
CA ALA A 50 27.27 7.48 -21.05
C ALA A 50 26.03 6.68 -21.49
N ALA A 51 26.01 6.20 -22.74
CA ALA A 51 24.91 5.38 -23.26
C ALA A 51 24.73 4.08 -22.46
N ALA A 52 25.82 3.37 -22.15
CA ALA A 52 25.75 2.14 -21.36
C ALA A 52 25.17 2.38 -19.96
N TYR A 53 25.61 3.45 -19.28
CA TYR A 53 25.10 3.80 -17.97
C TYR A 53 23.63 4.25 -18.02
N LEU A 54 23.25 5.08 -18.99
CA LEU A 54 21.87 5.56 -19.15
C LEU A 54 20.89 4.43 -19.48
N ASN A 55 21.32 3.41 -20.21
CA ASN A 55 20.51 2.20 -20.44
C ASN A 55 20.25 1.44 -19.13
N VAL A 56 21.29 1.22 -18.32
CA VAL A 56 21.12 0.58 -17.00
C VAL A 56 20.21 1.41 -16.10
N TRP A 57 20.33 2.74 -16.16
CA TRP A 57 19.41 3.63 -15.44
C TRP A 57 17.95 3.44 -15.90
N ALA A 58 17.70 3.36 -17.21
CA ALA A 58 16.34 3.12 -17.72
C ALA A 58 15.76 1.79 -17.21
N ASP A 59 16.56 0.72 -17.22
CA ASP A 59 16.14 -0.58 -16.68
C ASP A 59 15.79 -0.49 -15.18
N ILE A 60 16.60 0.22 -14.40
CA ILE A 60 16.34 0.45 -12.97
C ILE A 60 15.05 1.26 -12.75
N ASP A 61 14.83 2.31 -13.55
CA ASP A 61 13.64 3.16 -13.43
C ASP A 61 12.35 2.37 -13.72
N ASP A 62 12.40 1.51 -14.75
CA ASP A 62 11.30 0.63 -15.13
C ASP A 62 11.01 -0.42 -14.04
N GLU A 63 12.04 -1.11 -13.53
CA GLU A 63 11.88 -2.07 -12.42
C GLU A 63 11.33 -1.41 -11.16
N CYS A 64 11.80 -0.20 -10.83
CA CYS A 64 11.25 0.57 -9.72
C CYS A 64 9.79 0.95 -9.96
N GLY A 65 9.42 1.31 -11.20
CA GLY A 65 8.04 1.59 -11.58
C GLY A 65 7.10 0.38 -11.39
N ALA A 66 7.56 -0.81 -11.76
CA ALA A 66 6.83 -2.06 -11.53
C ALA A 66 6.66 -2.34 -10.03
N MET A 67 7.75 -2.27 -9.25
CA MET A 67 7.72 -2.47 -7.80
C MET A 67 6.76 -1.48 -7.10
N LEU A 68 6.75 -0.21 -7.51
CA LEU A 68 5.84 0.81 -6.98
C LEU A 68 4.37 0.48 -7.27
N THR A 69 4.09 -0.11 -8.42
CA THR A 69 2.74 -0.55 -8.79
C THR A 69 2.30 -1.71 -7.88
N ASP A 70 3.16 -2.68 -7.66
CA ASP A 70 2.88 -3.81 -6.77
C ASP A 70 2.67 -3.37 -5.32
N LEU A 71 3.52 -2.48 -4.80
CA LEU A 71 3.38 -1.96 -3.44
C LEU A 71 2.05 -1.22 -3.23
N ARG A 72 1.64 -0.40 -4.21
CA ARG A 72 0.33 0.28 -4.16
C ARG A 72 -0.82 -0.72 -4.17
N TRP A 73 -0.76 -1.71 -5.05
CA TRP A 73 -1.77 -2.77 -5.11
C TRP A 73 -1.85 -3.58 -3.81
N ILE A 74 -0.72 -3.89 -3.17
CA ILE A 74 -0.66 -4.55 -1.86
C ILE A 74 -1.32 -3.66 -0.80
N GLY A 75 -0.96 -2.38 -0.74
CA GLY A 75 -1.54 -1.41 0.19
C GLY A 75 -3.07 -1.33 0.05
N GLU A 76 -3.57 -1.20 -1.17
CA GLU A 76 -5.01 -1.20 -1.47
C GLU A 76 -5.70 -2.50 -1.06
N SER A 77 -5.08 -3.64 -1.34
CA SER A 77 -5.61 -4.96 -0.98
C SER A 77 -5.72 -5.14 0.53
N LEU A 78 -4.71 -4.68 1.30
CA LEU A 78 -4.73 -4.71 2.76
C LEU A 78 -5.83 -3.80 3.33
N SER A 79 -6.02 -2.61 2.75
CA SER A 79 -7.10 -1.69 3.14
C SER A 79 -8.48 -2.29 2.86
N ALA A 80 -8.66 -2.88 1.68
CA ALA A 80 -9.90 -3.55 1.29
C ALA A 80 -10.21 -4.74 2.22
N ALA A 81 -9.21 -5.54 2.58
CA ALA A 81 -9.35 -6.64 3.53
C ALA A 81 -9.77 -6.13 4.92
N ALA A 82 -9.12 -5.08 5.45
CA ALA A 82 -9.50 -4.46 6.71
C ALA A 82 -10.97 -3.98 6.69
N GLY A 83 -11.39 -3.35 5.60
CA GLY A 83 -12.76 -2.90 5.40
C GLY A 83 -13.77 -4.05 5.36
N ALA A 84 -13.45 -5.14 4.65
CA ALA A 84 -14.31 -6.32 4.58
C ALA A 84 -14.51 -6.98 5.96
N TYR A 85 -13.43 -7.14 6.73
CA TYR A 85 -13.52 -7.70 8.08
C TYR A 85 -14.29 -6.81 9.05
N ALA A 86 -14.15 -5.49 8.97
CA ALA A 86 -14.95 -4.55 9.75
C ALA A 86 -16.45 -4.62 9.40
N GLN A 87 -16.79 -4.82 8.12
CA GLN A 87 -18.20 -5.02 7.72
C GLN A 87 -18.77 -6.33 8.27
N MET A 88 -17.99 -7.41 8.23
CA MET A 88 -18.40 -8.70 8.81
C MET A 88 -18.65 -8.60 10.32
N GLU A 89 -17.81 -7.87 11.06
CA GLU A 89 -18.02 -7.60 12.49
C GLU A 89 -19.36 -6.89 12.73
N ASN A 90 -19.61 -5.81 11.99
CA ASN A 90 -20.83 -5.01 12.14
C ASN A 90 -22.09 -5.82 11.78
N ALA A 91 -22.04 -6.63 10.72
CA ALA A 91 -23.15 -7.50 10.33
C ALA A 91 -23.42 -8.55 11.41
N GLY A 92 -22.38 -9.17 11.98
CA GLY A 92 -22.50 -10.12 13.07
C GLY A 92 -23.07 -9.49 14.34
N ALA A 93 -22.58 -8.31 14.73
CA ALA A 93 -23.08 -7.57 15.90
C ALA A 93 -24.56 -7.16 15.75
N ASN A 94 -24.96 -6.73 14.55
CA ASN A 94 -26.35 -6.38 14.26
C ASN A 94 -27.28 -7.60 14.30
N ALA A 95 -26.86 -8.73 13.74
CA ALA A 95 -27.60 -9.98 13.81
C ALA A 95 -27.76 -10.46 15.26
N PHE A 96 -26.72 -10.33 16.09
CA PHE A 96 -26.78 -10.70 17.50
C PHE A 96 -27.77 -9.83 18.30
N ARG A 97 -27.73 -8.50 18.11
CA ARG A 97 -28.70 -7.57 18.72
C ARG A 97 -30.14 -7.84 18.28
N ALA A 98 -30.35 -8.29 17.04
CA ALA A 98 -31.68 -8.61 16.53
C ALA A 98 -32.29 -9.87 17.16
N ILE A 99 -31.45 -10.77 17.69
CA ILE A 99 -31.87 -12.01 18.37
C ILE A 99 -32.00 -11.79 19.89
N GLU A 100 -31.39 -10.73 20.42
CA GLU A 100 -31.46 -10.39 21.84
C GLU A 100 -32.92 -10.04 22.22
N PRO A 101 -33.55 -10.76 23.17
CA PRO A 101 -34.94 -10.50 23.53
C PRO A 101 -35.07 -9.09 24.12
N PRO A 102 -36.20 -8.38 23.90
CA PRO A 102 -36.38 -7.05 24.46
C PRO A 102 -36.21 -7.11 25.97
N ALA A 103 -35.33 -6.25 26.50
CA ALA A 103 -35.12 -6.11 27.93
C ALA A 103 -36.47 -5.95 28.61
N ARG A 104 -36.85 -6.93 29.44
CA ARG A 104 -38.06 -6.85 30.25
C ARG A 104 -37.88 -5.65 31.20
N GLY A 105 -38.59 -4.57 30.91
CA GLY A 105 -38.76 -3.48 31.86
C GLY A 105 -39.36 -4.01 33.15
N GLN A 106 -38.61 -3.82 34.24
CA GLN A 106 -39.12 -3.72 35.60
C GLN A 106 -38.47 -2.49 36.24
#